data_AF-S7XSY9-F1
#
_entry.id   AF-S7XSY9-F1
#
_cell.length_a   1.000
_cell.length_b   1.000
_cell.length_c   1.000
_cell.angle_alpha   90.00
_cell.angle_beta   90.00
_cell.angle_gamma   90.00
#
_symmetry.space_group_name_H-M   'P 1'
#
loop_
_entity.id
_entity.type
_entity.pdbx_description
1 polymer ?
#
loop_
_entity_poly.entity_id
_entity_poly.type
_entity_poly.pdbx_seq_one_letter_code
_entity_poly.pdbx_strand_id
1 'polypeptide(L)'
;MLTKDQCRKIWYHGNIAFIGLYSIFITTIFIRLPYIKNIPLFICNFPLVLSYLATLVDYYPSNISGITKDGNFYAALLIYSLSTSYRIFMLPFYLFSIVNLSSYICSNRKEYENSNYFIISSIILDNKKQMLLLAYTLEIILPVLLILKGLCFLGLEWMAFSLVIALLKYEMKNSYMKKAVRNIFYTLEKLLYYVPSLKNRFFMLKSLVQEKIKYKLD
;
A
#
# COMPACT_ATOMS: atom_id res chain seq x y z
N MET A 1 -21.42 -10.41 -19.00
CA MET A 1 -20.23 -9.55 -19.16
C MET A 1 -20.56 -8.21 -18.51
N LEU A 2 -19.76 -7.73 -17.55
CA LEU A 2 -20.01 -6.43 -16.89
C LEU A 2 -19.70 -5.29 -17.86
N THR A 3 -20.52 -4.24 -17.88
CA THR A 3 -20.23 -3.03 -18.67
C THR A 3 -19.17 -2.17 -18.00
N LYS A 4 -18.49 -1.32 -18.77
CA LYS A 4 -17.45 -0.39 -18.27
C LYS A 4 -17.94 0.47 -17.11
N ASP A 5 -19.18 0.98 -17.21
CA ASP A 5 -19.77 1.81 -16.15
C ASP A 5 -20.10 1.00 -14.89
N GLN A 6 -20.50 -0.26 -15.04
CA GLN A 6 -20.71 -1.16 -13.89
C GLN A 6 -19.40 -1.43 -13.16
N CYS A 7 -18.31 -1.73 -13.89
CA CYS A 7 -17.00 -1.93 -13.28
C CYS A 7 -16.53 -0.67 -12.53
N ARG A 8 -16.72 0.51 -13.13
CA ARG A 8 -16.37 1.81 -12.51
C ARG A 8 -17.12 2.06 -11.22
N LYS A 9 -18.43 1.77 -11.19
CA LYS A 9 -19.25 1.88 -9.98
C LYS A 9 -18.80 0.89 -8.90
N ILE A 10 -18.53 -0.37 -9.26
CA ILE A 10 -18.03 -1.38 -8.31
C ILE A 10 -16.70 -0.94 -7.69
N TRP A 11 -15.76 -0.44 -8.50
CA TRP A 11 -14.49 0.08 -8.00
C TRP A 11 -14.67 1.28 -7.08
N TYR A 12 -15.52 2.24 -7.46
CA TYR A 12 -15.78 3.45 -6.68
C TYR A 12 -16.39 3.11 -5.32
N HIS A 13 -17.49 2.35 -5.31
CA HIS A 13 -18.17 1.96 -4.07
C HIS A 13 -17.32 1.01 -3.22
N GLY A 14 -16.55 0.13 -3.83
CA GLY A 14 -15.63 -0.75 -3.11
C GLY A 14 -14.52 0.02 -2.39
N ASN A 15 -13.94 1.05 -3.02
CA ASN A 15 -12.95 1.91 -2.36
C ASN A 15 -13.58 2.73 -1.23
N ILE A 16 -14.77 3.28 -1.41
CA ILE A 16 -15.50 3.99 -0.33
C ILE A 16 -15.77 3.07 0.85
N ALA A 17 -16.31 1.87 0.58
CA ALA A 17 -16.62 0.90 1.61
C ALA A 17 -15.35 0.46 2.37
N PHE A 18 -14.25 0.21 1.63
CA PHE A 18 -12.97 -0.13 2.25
C PHE A 18 -12.44 1.02 3.12
N ILE A 19 -12.44 2.26 2.62
CA ILE A 19 -12.00 3.43 3.39
C ILE A 19 -12.86 3.58 4.65
N GLY A 20 -14.19 3.46 4.55
CA GLY A 20 -15.08 3.55 5.70
C GLY A 20 -14.79 2.47 6.76
N LEU A 21 -14.77 1.20 6.34
CA LEU A 21 -14.53 0.06 7.23
C LEU A 21 -13.14 0.12 7.88
N TYR A 22 -12.11 0.48 7.12
CA TYR A 22 -10.75 0.57 7.64
C TYR A 22 -10.55 1.80 8.54
N SER A 23 -11.20 2.92 8.25
CA SER A 23 -11.22 4.09 9.14
C SER A 23 -11.83 3.75 10.49
N ILE A 24 -12.97 3.05 10.48
CA ILE A 24 -13.61 2.52 11.69
C ILE A 24 -12.62 1.64 12.46
N PHE A 25 -11.93 0.72 11.79
CA PHE A 25 -10.89 -0.10 12.42
C PHE A 25 -9.78 0.75 13.06
N ILE A 26 -9.21 1.73 12.36
CA ILE A 26 -8.17 2.62 12.92
C ILE A 26 -8.69 3.35 14.16
N THR A 27 -9.91 3.90 14.10
CA THR A 27 -10.49 4.59 15.26
C THR A 27 -10.62 3.69 16.49
N THR A 28 -10.80 2.38 16.30
CA THR A 28 -10.89 1.42 17.42
C THR A 28 -9.57 1.16 18.14
N ILE A 29 -8.45 1.52 17.51
CA ILE A 29 -7.12 1.47 18.15
C ILE A 29 -7.05 2.55 19.24
N PHE A 30 -7.62 3.71 18.98
CA PHE A 30 -7.62 4.85 19.90
C PHE A 30 -8.80 4.81 20.88
N ILE A 31 -9.97 4.33 20.42
CA ILE A 31 -11.19 4.25 21.19
C ILE A 31 -11.55 2.78 21.36
N ARG A 32 -11.54 2.25 22.59
CA ARG A 32 -11.91 0.84 22.84
C ARG A 32 -13.40 0.60 22.56
N LEU A 33 -13.73 0.31 21.31
CA LEU A 33 -15.08 -0.08 20.88
C LEU A 33 -15.20 -1.62 20.90
N PRO A 34 -15.94 -2.21 21.85
CA PRO A 34 -15.95 -3.66 22.08
C PRO A 34 -16.55 -4.46 20.91
N TYR A 35 -17.54 -3.90 20.21
CA TYR A 35 -18.27 -4.61 19.15
C TYR A 35 -17.48 -4.75 17.83
N ILE A 36 -16.49 -3.90 17.60
CA ILE A 36 -15.79 -3.80 16.30
C ILE A 36 -14.62 -4.79 16.22
N LYS A 37 -14.10 -5.24 17.37
CA LYS A 37 -13.06 -6.28 17.44
C LYS A 37 -13.49 -7.59 16.80
N ASN A 38 -14.79 -7.87 16.77
CA ASN A 38 -15.35 -9.13 16.27
C ASN A 38 -15.70 -9.11 14.78
N ILE A 39 -15.56 -7.97 14.08
CA ILE A 39 -15.81 -7.94 12.64
C ILE A 39 -14.75 -8.81 11.94
N PRO A 40 -15.14 -9.85 11.19
CA PRO A 40 -14.20 -10.71 10.48
C PRO A 40 -13.34 -9.91 9.50
N LEU A 41 -12.04 -10.22 9.46
CA LEU A 41 -11.05 -9.61 8.57
C LEU A 41 -11.49 -9.64 7.10
N PHE A 42 -12.08 -10.76 6.68
CA PHE A 42 -12.58 -10.91 5.32
C PHE A 42 -13.62 -9.85 4.95
N ILE A 43 -14.51 -9.45 5.87
CA ILE A 43 -15.54 -8.43 5.59
C ILE A 43 -14.92 -7.05 5.36
N CYS A 44 -13.89 -6.70 6.13
CA CYS A 44 -13.17 -5.43 5.93
C CYS A 44 -12.43 -5.39 4.58
N ASN A 45 -11.98 -6.55 4.11
CA ASN A 45 -11.02 -6.64 3.00
C ASN A 45 -11.72 -6.94 1.68
N PHE A 46 -12.92 -7.54 1.72
CA PHE A 46 -13.70 -7.89 0.56
C PHE A 46 -14.00 -6.70 -0.38
N PRO A 47 -14.32 -5.48 0.11
CA PRO A 47 -14.51 -4.33 -0.76
C PRO A 47 -13.24 -3.91 -1.51
N LEU A 48 -12.07 -4.06 -0.87
CA LEU A 48 -10.77 -3.81 -1.50
C LEU A 48 -10.49 -4.88 -2.58
N VAL A 49 -10.76 -6.15 -2.29
CA VAL A 49 -10.64 -7.26 -3.25
C VAL A 49 -11.53 -7.00 -4.47
N LEU A 50 -12.80 -6.64 -4.26
CA LEU A 50 -13.74 -6.34 -5.34
C LEU A 50 -13.29 -5.13 -6.17
N SER A 51 -12.80 -4.09 -5.51
CA SER A 51 -12.26 -2.90 -6.21
C SER A 51 -11.09 -3.29 -7.08
N TYR A 52 -10.17 -4.10 -6.54
CA TYR A 52 -9.01 -4.56 -7.26
C TYR A 52 -9.38 -5.48 -8.44
N LEU A 53 -10.26 -6.47 -8.23
CA LEU A 53 -10.77 -7.34 -9.30
C LEU A 53 -11.48 -6.53 -10.40
N ALA A 54 -12.19 -5.47 -10.04
CA ALA A 54 -12.81 -4.57 -11.02
C ALA A 54 -11.75 -3.87 -11.89
N THR A 55 -10.55 -3.58 -11.37
CA THR A 55 -9.47 -2.98 -12.18
C THR A 55 -8.84 -3.96 -13.18
N LEU A 56 -8.85 -5.27 -12.91
CA LEU A 56 -8.28 -6.29 -13.82
C LEU A 56 -9.08 -6.48 -15.11
N VAL A 57 -10.28 -5.91 -15.20
CA VAL A 57 -11.11 -5.94 -16.40
C VAL A 57 -10.69 -4.77 -17.30
N ASP A 58 -10.18 -5.06 -18.50
CA ASP A 58 -9.44 -4.20 -19.48
C ASP A 58 -10.09 -2.86 -19.93
N TYR A 59 -11.10 -2.35 -19.25
CA TYR A 59 -11.93 -1.24 -19.70
C TYR A 59 -11.70 0.09 -18.96
N TYR A 60 -10.59 0.30 -18.25
CA TYR A 60 -10.36 1.56 -17.54
C TYR A 60 -9.76 2.68 -18.40
N PRO A 61 -10.13 3.96 -18.14
CA PRO A 61 -9.56 5.10 -18.86
C PRO A 61 -8.07 5.24 -18.53
N SER A 62 -7.28 5.34 -19.60
CA SER A 62 -5.90 5.84 -19.83
C SER A 62 -4.93 6.28 -18.71
N ASN A 63 -5.33 6.45 -17.44
CA ASN A 63 -4.45 6.83 -16.33
C ASN A 63 -4.43 5.85 -15.14
N ILE A 64 -5.23 4.77 -15.16
CA ILE A 64 -5.20 3.68 -14.16
C ILE A 64 -4.37 2.48 -14.66
N SER A 65 -3.87 2.52 -15.90
CA SER A 65 -3.03 1.48 -16.51
C SER A 65 -1.73 1.17 -15.75
N GLY A 66 -1.30 2.06 -14.84
CA GLY A 66 -0.24 1.77 -13.88
C GLY A 66 -0.67 0.70 -12.86
N ILE A 67 -1.86 0.83 -12.27
CA ILE A 67 -2.38 -0.08 -11.22
C ILE A 67 -2.58 -1.51 -11.77
N THR A 68 -3.01 -1.64 -13.04
CA THR A 68 -3.15 -2.96 -13.69
C THR A 68 -1.83 -3.54 -14.19
N LYS A 69 -0.87 -2.70 -14.63
CA LYS A 69 0.51 -3.16 -14.86
C LYS A 69 1.17 -3.61 -13.56
N ASP A 70 0.81 -3.06 -12.41
CA ASP A 70 1.34 -3.39 -11.07
C ASP A 70 0.47 -4.45 -10.33
N GLY A 71 -0.56 -4.97 -10.99
CA GLY A 71 -1.63 -5.76 -10.37
C GLY A 71 -1.17 -7.06 -9.69
N ASN A 72 -0.28 -7.83 -10.31
CA ASN A 72 0.15 -9.12 -9.75
C ASN A 72 0.76 -8.99 -8.34
N PHE A 73 1.31 -7.81 -8.04
CA PHE A 73 1.94 -7.52 -6.78
C PHE A 73 0.95 -7.04 -5.71
N TYR A 74 0.04 -6.12 -6.08
CA TYR A 74 -1.10 -5.71 -5.25
C TYR A 74 -1.97 -6.90 -4.84
N ALA A 75 -2.23 -7.83 -5.77
CA ALA A 75 -2.94 -9.07 -5.50
C ALA A 75 -2.23 -9.94 -4.45
N ALA A 76 -0.90 -10.07 -4.54
CA ALA A 76 -0.12 -10.90 -3.64
C ALA A 76 -0.05 -10.32 -2.21
N LEU A 77 0.15 -9.00 -2.07
CA LEU A 77 0.06 -8.32 -0.77
C LEU A 77 -1.36 -8.33 -0.21
N LEU A 78 -2.38 -8.22 -1.06
CA LEU A 78 -3.79 -8.30 -0.65
C LEU A 78 -4.11 -9.70 -0.12
N ILE A 79 -3.74 -10.75 -0.83
CA ILE A 79 -3.83 -12.16 -0.37
C ILE A 79 -3.09 -12.36 0.94
N TYR A 80 -1.92 -11.74 1.09
CA TYR A 80 -1.13 -11.81 2.31
C TYR A 80 -1.77 -11.05 3.49
N SER A 81 -2.35 -9.87 3.23
CA SER A 81 -3.10 -9.12 4.24
C SER A 81 -4.40 -9.82 4.67
N LEU A 82 -4.94 -10.69 3.80
CA LEU A 82 -6.07 -11.56 4.09
C LEU A 82 -5.67 -12.80 4.89
N SER A 83 -4.48 -13.35 4.65
CA SER A 83 -3.98 -14.53 5.36
C SER A 83 -3.36 -14.22 6.72
N THR A 84 -2.93 -12.97 6.94
CA THR A 84 -2.37 -12.54 8.22
C THR A 84 -3.43 -11.96 9.15
N SER A 85 -3.28 -12.19 10.46
CA SER A 85 -4.15 -11.57 11.49
C SER A 85 -3.86 -10.07 11.70
N TYR A 86 -2.90 -9.52 10.97
CA TYR A 86 -2.33 -8.20 11.19
C TYR A 86 -2.98 -7.16 10.27
N ARG A 87 -4.05 -6.52 10.76
CA ARG A 87 -4.77 -5.45 10.04
C ARG A 87 -3.90 -4.26 9.63
N ILE A 88 -2.77 -4.05 10.29
CA ILE A 88 -1.84 -2.95 10.01
C ILE A 88 -1.25 -3.02 8.59
N PHE A 89 -1.14 -4.20 7.98
CA PHE A 89 -0.61 -4.36 6.61
C PHE A 89 -1.50 -3.78 5.53
N MET A 90 -2.72 -3.38 5.86
CA MET A 90 -3.64 -2.75 4.94
C MET A 90 -3.49 -1.24 4.87
N LEU A 91 -2.68 -0.63 5.74
CA LEU A 91 -2.49 0.81 5.80
C LEU A 91 -1.94 1.42 4.49
N PRO A 92 -0.99 0.79 3.76
CA PRO A 92 -0.59 1.27 2.43
C PRO A 92 -1.78 1.31 1.46
N PHE A 93 -2.57 0.23 1.41
CA PHE A 93 -3.76 0.12 0.56
C PHE A 93 -4.80 1.18 0.87
N TYR A 94 -5.01 1.46 2.15
CA TYR A 94 -5.90 2.52 2.60
C TYR A 94 -5.50 3.89 2.05
N LEU A 95 -4.21 4.22 2.12
CA LEU A 95 -3.69 5.48 1.57
C LEU A 95 -3.83 5.54 0.05
N PHE A 96 -3.52 4.45 -0.66
CA PHE A 96 -3.71 4.38 -2.10
C PHE A 96 -5.19 4.55 -2.50
N SER A 97 -6.10 3.87 -1.80
CA SER A 97 -7.54 4.02 -2.02
C SER A 97 -8.00 5.46 -1.85
N ILE A 98 -7.54 6.16 -0.80
CA ILE A 98 -7.87 7.58 -0.60
C ILE A 98 -7.37 8.45 -1.76
N VAL A 99 -6.11 8.30 -2.16
CA VAL A 99 -5.50 9.11 -3.22
C VAL A 99 -6.16 8.83 -4.58
N ASN A 100 -6.46 7.57 -4.87
CA ASN A 100 -7.09 7.17 -6.12
C ASN A 100 -8.55 7.61 -6.19
N LEU A 101 -9.31 7.45 -5.11
CA LEU A 101 -10.68 7.94 -5.02
C LEU A 101 -10.73 9.46 -5.15
N SER A 102 -9.82 10.18 -4.49
CA SER A 102 -9.72 11.64 -4.61
C SER A 102 -9.37 12.07 -6.03
N SER A 103 -8.43 11.37 -6.68
CA SER A 103 -8.10 11.60 -8.11
C SER A 103 -9.31 11.39 -9.01
N TYR A 104 -10.11 10.35 -8.75
CA TYR A 104 -11.34 10.07 -9.49
C TYR A 104 -12.39 11.17 -9.31
N ILE A 105 -12.67 11.58 -8.06
CA ILE A 105 -13.66 12.61 -7.75
C ILE A 105 -13.31 13.94 -8.43
N CYS A 106 -12.05 14.38 -8.34
CA CYS A 106 -11.62 15.61 -8.98
C CYS A 106 -11.61 15.52 -10.51
N SER A 107 -11.34 14.35 -11.09
CA SER A 107 -11.40 14.13 -12.55
C SER A 107 -12.84 14.16 -13.08
N ASN A 108 -13.84 13.90 -12.23
CA ASN A 108 -15.26 13.96 -12.58
C ASN A 108 -15.94 15.18 -11.94
N ARG A 109 -15.28 16.34 -11.94
CA ARG A 109 -15.73 17.58 -11.27
C ARG A 109 -17.21 17.90 -11.45
N LYS A 110 -17.76 17.78 -12.66
CA LYS A 110 -19.16 18.08 -12.98
C LYS A 110 -20.17 17.31 -12.12
N GLU A 111 -19.80 16.14 -11.62
CA GLU A 111 -20.66 15.29 -10.80
C GLU A 111 -20.54 15.59 -9.29
N TYR A 112 -19.39 16.12 -8.85
CA TYR A 112 -19.04 16.21 -7.44
C TYR A 112 -18.79 17.63 -6.92
N GLU A 113 -18.75 18.66 -7.77
CA GLU A 113 -18.33 20.02 -7.38
C GLU A 113 -19.12 20.63 -6.22
N ASN A 114 -20.39 20.28 -6.07
CA ASN A 114 -21.26 20.77 -4.98
C ASN A 114 -21.23 19.89 -3.73
N SER A 115 -20.39 18.85 -3.71
CA SER A 115 -20.28 17.91 -2.59
C SER A 115 -19.07 18.21 -1.71
N ASN A 116 -19.22 17.99 -0.40
CA ASN A 116 -18.08 18.06 0.55
C ASN A 116 -16.94 17.11 0.17
N TYR A 117 -17.25 16.02 -0.56
CA TYR A 117 -16.26 15.09 -1.06
C TYR A 117 -15.27 15.73 -2.02
N PHE A 118 -15.70 16.70 -2.84
CA PHE A 118 -14.81 17.38 -3.79
C PHE A 118 -13.78 18.26 -3.08
N ILE A 119 -14.20 19.00 -2.05
CA ILE A 119 -13.32 19.87 -1.24
C ILE A 119 -12.26 19.01 -0.52
N ILE A 120 -12.69 17.91 0.09
CA ILE A 120 -11.76 17.00 0.78
C ILE A 120 -10.79 16.37 -0.22
N SER A 121 -11.30 15.94 -1.39
CA SER A 121 -10.49 15.34 -2.44
C SER A 121 -9.46 16.29 -3.03
N SER A 122 -9.78 17.58 -3.19
CA SER A 122 -8.82 18.58 -3.69
C SER A 122 -7.65 18.77 -2.72
N ILE A 123 -7.93 18.90 -1.42
CA ILE A 123 -6.89 19.02 -0.37
C ILE A 123 -5.97 17.79 -0.35
N ILE A 124 -6.55 16.59 -0.51
CA ILE A 124 -5.79 15.35 -0.60
C ILE A 124 -4.88 15.35 -1.83
N LEU A 125 -5.38 15.84 -2.97
CA LEU A 125 -4.60 15.91 -4.20
C LEU A 125 -3.47 16.92 -4.16
N ASP A 126 -3.65 18.04 -3.46
CA ASP A 126 -2.57 19.00 -3.20
C ASP A 126 -1.39 18.34 -2.47
N ASN A 127 -1.68 17.35 -1.63
CA ASN A 127 -0.69 16.57 -0.87
C ASN A 127 -0.38 15.20 -1.49
N LYS A 128 -0.85 14.92 -2.72
CA LYS A 128 -0.76 13.60 -3.37
C LYS A 128 0.65 13.00 -3.35
N LYS A 129 1.67 13.81 -3.65
CA LYS A 129 3.07 13.34 -3.70
C LYS A 129 3.55 12.82 -2.35
N GLN A 130 3.18 13.50 -1.26
CA GLN A 130 3.56 13.12 0.09
C GLN A 130 2.80 11.86 0.54
N MET A 131 1.50 11.79 0.24
CA MET A 131 0.68 10.62 0.55
C MET A 131 1.14 9.36 -0.20
N LEU A 132 1.46 9.48 -1.50
CA LEU A 132 2.01 8.37 -2.27
C LEU A 132 3.37 7.92 -1.72
N LEU A 133 4.27 8.86 -1.40
CA LEU A 133 5.56 8.52 -0.81
C LEU A 133 5.39 7.80 0.53
N LEU A 134 4.46 8.24 1.38
CA LEU A 134 4.14 7.59 2.65
C LEU A 134 3.59 6.18 2.44
N ALA A 135 2.66 6.00 1.50
CA ALA A 135 2.08 4.69 1.18
C ALA A 135 3.17 3.70 0.73
N TYR A 136 4.02 4.07 -0.23
CA TYR A 136 5.14 3.26 -0.68
C TYR A 136 6.17 2.98 0.43
N THR A 137 6.41 3.96 1.31
CA THR A 137 7.30 3.77 2.47
C THR A 137 6.75 2.71 3.43
N LEU A 138 5.45 2.76 3.74
CA LEU A 138 4.80 1.77 4.59
C LEU A 138 4.75 0.37 3.95
N GLU A 139 4.59 0.32 2.63
CA GLU A 139 4.59 -0.92 1.86
C GLU A 139 5.91 -1.68 1.97
N ILE A 140 7.03 -0.96 2.12
CA ILE A 140 8.36 -1.56 2.38
C ILE A 140 8.55 -1.85 3.87
N ILE A 141 8.28 -0.87 4.74
CA ILE A 141 8.63 -0.96 6.17
C ILE A 141 7.83 -2.07 6.86
N LEU A 142 6.52 -2.18 6.60
CA LEU A 142 5.67 -3.13 7.33
C LEU A 142 6.13 -4.58 7.12
N PRO A 143 6.35 -5.07 5.88
CA PRO A 143 6.91 -6.40 5.68
C PRO A 143 8.32 -6.59 6.26
N VAL A 144 9.18 -5.56 6.21
CA VAL A 144 10.52 -5.61 6.83
C VAL A 144 10.42 -5.80 8.35
N LEU A 145 9.55 -5.06 9.02
CA LEU A 145 9.29 -5.21 10.45
C LEU A 145 8.79 -6.62 10.79
N LEU A 146 8.02 -7.23 9.90
CA LEU A 146 7.55 -8.59 10.10
C LEU A 146 8.63 -9.64 9.92
N ILE A 147 9.50 -9.47 8.92
CA ILE A 147 10.68 -10.32 8.74
C ILE A 147 11.56 -10.24 10.00
N LEU A 148 11.77 -9.04 10.53
CA LEU A 148 12.54 -8.84 11.77
C LEU A 148 11.87 -9.54 12.96
N LYS A 149 10.56 -9.40 13.13
CA LYS A 149 9.81 -10.13 14.14
C LYS A 149 9.98 -11.64 13.98
N GLY A 150 9.83 -12.15 12.76
CA GLY A 150 9.98 -13.57 12.45
C GLY A 150 11.38 -14.13 12.77
N LEU A 151 12.42 -13.34 12.50
CA LEU A 151 13.80 -13.66 12.86
C LEU A 151 14.04 -13.67 14.36
N CYS A 152 13.42 -12.76 15.11
CA CYS A 152 13.54 -12.70 16.58
C CYS A 152 12.73 -13.77 17.32
N PHE A 153 11.61 -14.23 16.75
CA PHE A 153 10.65 -15.14 17.41
C PHE A 153 10.53 -16.52 16.75
N LEU A 154 11.57 -16.98 16.02
CA LEU A 154 11.71 -18.34 15.44
C LEU A 154 10.65 -18.73 14.38
N GLY A 155 10.00 -17.75 13.75
CA GLY A 155 9.04 -17.97 12.68
C GLY A 155 9.38 -17.15 11.45
N LEU A 156 10.20 -17.68 10.54
CA LEU A 156 10.43 -17.04 9.24
C LEU A 156 9.15 -17.14 8.41
N GLU A 157 8.44 -16.01 8.29
CA GLU A 157 7.38 -15.86 7.31
C GLU A 157 8.00 -15.73 5.92
N TRP A 158 8.48 -16.86 5.36
CA TRP A 158 9.10 -16.94 4.03
C TRP A 158 8.24 -16.30 2.94
N MET A 159 6.92 -16.31 3.12
CA MET A 159 5.96 -15.63 2.25
C MET A 159 6.09 -14.10 2.31
N ALA A 160 6.29 -13.51 3.50
CA ALA A 160 6.56 -12.08 3.66
C ALA A 160 7.91 -11.70 3.03
N PHE A 161 8.92 -12.54 3.21
CA PHE A 161 10.25 -12.33 2.63
C PHE A 161 10.25 -12.38 1.10
N SER A 162 9.58 -13.37 0.50
CA SER A 162 9.44 -13.47 -0.96
C SER A 162 8.61 -12.32 -1.54
N LEU A 163 7.57 -11.87 -0.82
CA LEU A 163 6.79 -10.67 -1.16
C LEU A 163 7.63 -9.40 -1.16
N VAL A 164 8.50 -9.17 -0.17
CA VAL A 164 9.40 -8.00 -0.14
C VAL A 164 10.38 -8.01 -1.30
N ILE A 165 10.96 -9.16 -1.62
CA ILE A 165 11.88 -9.26 -2.75
C ILE A 165 11.14 -9.03 -4.08
N ALA A 166 9.93 -9.57 -4.22
CA ALA A 166 9.09 -9.31 -5.38
C ALA A 166 8.69 -7.83 -5.48
N LEU A 167 8.34 -7.19 -4.36
CA LEU A 167 8.04 -5.76 -4.23
C LEU A 167 9.19 -4.93 -4.77
N LEU A 168 10.38 -5.11 -4.18
CA LEU A 168 11.59 -4.38 -4.55
C LEU A 168 12.00 -4.66 -6.00
N LYS A 169 11.72 -5.84 -6.55
CA LYS A 169 12.07 -6.13 -7.96
C LYS A 169 11.08 -5.53 -8.95
N TYR A 170 9.79 -5.49 -8.61
CA TYR A 170 8.73 -5.06 -9.51
C TYR A 170 8.51 -3.53 -9.46
N GLU A 171 8.39 -2.99 -8.25
CA GLU A 171 8.04 -1.59 -8.00
C GLU A 171 9.23 -0.64 -8.15
N MET A 172 10.46 -1.14 -8.26
CA MET A 172 11.63 -0.31 -8.56
C MET A 172 11.62 0.29 -9.98
N LYS A 173 10.57 0.07 -10.77
CA LYS A 173 10.29 0.86 -11.99
C LYS A 173 9.64 2.21 -11.65
N ASN A 174 8.95 2.32 -10.53
CA ASN A 174 8.26 3.52 -10.07
C ASN A 174 9.24 4.50 -9.40
N SER A 175 9.20 5.79 -9.80
CA SER A 175 10.09 6.82 -9.25
C SER A 175 9.83 7.09 -7.77
N TYR A 176 8.59 6.94 -7.30
CA TYR A 176 8.24 7.13 -5.89
C TYR A 176 8.75 5.97 -5.02
N MET A 177 8.65 4.72 -5.50
CA MET A 177 9.21 3.56 -4.80
C MET A 177 10.74 3.68 -4.68
N LYS A 178 11.43 4.04 -5.77
CA LYS A 178 12.89 4.31 -5.72
C LYS A 178 13.25 5.33 -4.64
N LYS A 179 12.48 6.41 -4.56
CA LYS A 179 12.67 7.46 -3.56
C LYS A 179 12.39 6.95 -2.14
N ALA A 180 11.34 6.15 -1.94
CA ALA A 180 11.02 5.52 -0.66
C ALA A 180 12.14 4.58 -0.19
N VAL A 181 12.61 3.68 -1.06
CA VAL A 181 13.74 2.78 -0.79
C VAL A 181 14.98 3.60 -0.41
N ARG A 182 15.34 4.62 -1.20
CA ARG A 182 16.49 5.48 -0.90
C ARG A 182 16.36 6.17 0.47
N ASN A 183 15.19 6.71 0.79
CA ASN A 183 14.94 7.37 2.08
C ASN A 183 15.08 6.39 3.25
N ILE A 184 14.60 5.15 3.10
CA ILE A 184 14.72 4.11 4.12
C ILE A 184 16.19 3.75 4.33
N PHE A 185 16.95 3.47 3.25
CA PHE A 185 18.38 3.17 3.35
C PHE A 185 19.17 4.32 3.98
N TYR A 186 18.89 5.56 3.58
CA TYR A 186 19.52 6.74 4.17
C TYR A 186 19.22 6.89 5.66
N THR A 187 17.98 6.60 6.07
CA THR A 187 17.58 6.65 7.49
C THR A 187 18.26 5.54 8.28
N LEU A 188 18.33 4.32 7.73
CA LEU A 188 19.03 3.20 8.34
C LEU A 188 20.53 3.47 8.47
N GLU A 189 21.17 4.09 7.47
CA GLU A 189 22.57 4.52 7.54
C GLU A 189 22.83 5.51 8.67
N LYS A 190 21.94 6.49 8.85
CA LYS A 190 22.01 7.41 10.00
C LYS A 190 21.88 6.68 11.33
N LEU A 191 20.97 5.71 11.43
CA LEU A 191 20.76 4.93 12.64
C LEU A 191 21.94 4.00 12.95
N LEU A 192 22.64 3.50 11.93
CA LEU A 192 23.84 2.66 12.08
C LEU A 192 25.03 3.40 12.68
N TYR A 193 25.04 4.73 12.64
CA TYR A 193 26.02 5.52 13.41
C TYR A 193 25.98 5.17 14.90
N TYR A 194 24.79 4.86 15.42
CA TYR A 194 24.58 4.51 16.83
C TYR A 194 24.79 3.03 17.14
N VAL A 195 24.92 2.16 16.12
CA VAL A 195 25.12 0.71 16.30
C VAL A 195 26.20 0.19 15.33
N PRO A 196 27.49 0.43 15.64
CA PRO A 196 28.61 0.12 14.73
C PRO A 196 28.76 -1.37 14.41
N SER A 197 28.34 -2.24 15.32
CA SER A 197 28.42 -3.71 15.17
C SER A 197 27.60 -4.26 13.99
N LEU A 198 26.57 -3.52 13.55
CA LEU A 198 25.72 -3.91 12.42
C LEU A 198 26.15 -3.29 11.09
N LYS A 199 27.12 -2.37 11.10
CA LYS A 199 27.53 -1.57 9.94
C LYS A 199 28.00 -2.43 8.77
N ASN A 200 28.90 -3.39 9.01
CA ASN A 200 29.44 -4.26 7.96
C ASN A 200 28.37 -5.19 7.35
N ARG A 201 27.46 -5.71 8.18
CA ARG A 201 26.35 -6.56 7.72
C ARG A 201 25.35 -5.76 6.89
N PHE A 202 25.07 -4.52 7.28
CA PHE A 202 24.20 -3.63 6.52
C PHE A 202 24.78 -3.25 5.15
N PHE A 203 26.07 -2.90 5.07
CA PHE A 203 26.69 -2.58 3.77
C PHE A 203 26.70 -3.77 2.81
N MET A 204 26.91 -4.99 3.33
CA MET A 204 26.77 -6.22 2.56
C MET A 204 25.32 -6.43 2.08
N LEU A 205 24.33 -6.16 2.92
CA LEU A 205 22.91 -6.23 2.53
C LEU A 205 22.59 -5.17 1.46
N LYS A 206 23.07 -3.93 1.62
CA LYS A 206 22.90 -2.84 0.67
C LYS A 206 23.49 -3.20 -0.70
N SER A 207 24.70 -3.77 -0.75
CA SER A 207 25.32 -4.18 -2.01
C SER A 207 24.56 -5.30 -2.70
N LEU A 208 24.09 -6.31 -1.95
CA LEU A 208 23.26 -7.40 -2.49
C LEU A 208 21.94 -6.90 -3.07
N VAL A 209 21.31 -5.92 -2.41
CA VAL A 209 20.09 -5.27 -2.88
C VAL A 209 20.36 -4.45 -4.15
N GLN A 210 21.45 -3.66 -4.19
CA GLN A 210 21.86 -2.90 -5.38
C GLN A 210 22.14 -3.82 -6.58
N GLU A 211 22.83 -4.94 -6.36
CA GLU A 211 23.17 -5.93 -7.39
C GLU A 211 21.91 -6.59 -7.96
N LYS A 212 20.98 -7.04 -7.09
CA LYS A 212 19.75 -7.69 -7.54
C LYS A 212 18.76 -6.75 -8.22
N ILE A 213 18.76 -5.47 -7.84
CA ILE A 213 17.83 -4.47 -8.39
C ILE A 213 18.44 -3.76 -9.62
N LYS A 214 19.72 -3.97 -9.94
CA LYS A 214 20.46 -3.24 -11.00
C LYS A 214 20.29 -1.72 -10.88
N TYR A 215 20.26 -1.21 -9.64
CA TYR A 215 20.01 0.20 -9.35
C TYR A 215 21.02 0.71 -8.32
N LYS A 216 21.66 1.84 -8.62
CA LYS A 216 22.56 2.52 -7.69
C LYS A 216 21.76 3.34 -6.69
N LEU A 217 21.94 3.02 -5.41
CA LEU A 217 21.43 3.80 -4.28
C LEU A 217 22.51 4.84 -3.89
N ASP A 218 22.79 5.76 -4.81
CA ASP A 218 23.64 6.94 -4.59
C ASP A 218 22.75 8.13 -4.24
#